data_AF-A0A916T457-F1
#
_entry.id   AF-A0A916T457-F1
#
_cell.length_a   1.000
_cell.length_b   1.000
_cell.length_c   1.000
_cell.angle_alpha   90.00
_cell.angle_beta   90.00
_cell.angle_gamma   90.00
#
_symmetry.space_group_name_H-M   'P 1'
#
loop_
_entity.id
_entity.type
_entity.pdbx_description
1 polymer ?
#
loop_
_entity_poly.entity_id
_entity_poly.type
_entity_poly.pdbx_seq_one_letter_code
_entity_poly.pdbx_strand_id
1 'polypeptide(L)'
;MPSSMDMGSGAAAAPANLVGPGCSAYAEANPSGPASVGELAKQPLATAATNVPILKTLAQAVSGKLNPDVNLVNTLNNGQYTLFAPTDDAFAKLDAATVDKLKTDSALLTKILTYHVVSGQVGPDQIAGSHKTVEGQDVTVTGSGNDWKVNNSSSVVCGGIKTANATVYLIDTVLMPPM
;
A
#
# COMPACT_ATOMS: atom_id res chain seq x y z
N MET A 1 22.96 44.41 -6.90
CA MET A 1 22.41 43.76 -8.11
C MET A 1 23.52 42.93 -8.72
N PRO A 2 23.31 41.71 -9.25
CA PRO A 2 22.22 40.74 -9.08
C PRO A 2 22.70 39.33 -8.66
N SER A 3 21.75 38.54 -8.15
CA SER A 3 21.50 37.11 -8.34
C SER A 3 22.66 36.11 -8.51
N SER A 4 22.74 35.15 -7.58
CA SER A 4 22.85 33.74 -7.92
C SER A 4 22.12 32.93 -6.85
N MET A 5 20.94 32.45 -7.22
CA MET A 5 20.16 31.47 -6.49
C MET A 5 20.98 30.17 -6.41
N ASP A 6 21.43 29.77 -5.23
CA ASP A 6 21.65 28.35 -4.97
C ASP A 6 20.37 27.79 -4.36
N MET A 7 19.47 27.38 -5.25
CA MET A 7 18.43 26.41 -4.94
C MET A 7 19.15 25.08 -4.68
N GLY A 8 19.74 24.94 -3.50
CA GLY A 8 20.15 23.66 -2.96
C GLY A 8 18.88 22.85 -2.71
N SER A 9 18.42 22.16 -3.75
CA SER A 9 17.40 21.12 -3.70
C SER A 9 17.68 20.22 -2.52
N GLY A 10 16.93 20.43 -1.43
CA GLY A 10 16.70 19.42 -0.42
C GLY A 10 15.88 18.31 -1.05
N ALA A 11 16.50 17.55 -1.96
CA ALA A 11 16.03 16.23 -2.31
C ALA A 11 16.10 15.45 -1.01
N ALA A 12 14.97 15.40 -0.30
CA ALA A 12 14.75 14.43 0.75
C ALA A 12 15.16 13.10 0.12
N ALA A 13 16.30 12.57 0.55
CA ALA A 13 16.78 11.28 0.09
C ALA A 13 15.60 10.34 0.23
N ALA A 14 15.09 9.83 -0.91
CA ALA A 14 14.12 8.74 -0.87
C ALA A 14 14.70 7.73 0.13
N PRO A 15 14.00 7.36 1.21
CA PRO A 15 14.59 6.51 2.22
C PRO A 15 15.12 5.28 1.50
N ALA A 16 16.39 4.97 1.77
CA ALA A 16 17.30 4.24 0.89
C ALA A 16 16.87 2.81 0.49
N ASN A 17 15.66 2.39 0.87
CA ASN A 17 15.12 1.05 0.69
C ASN A 17 13.74 1.04 0.01
N LEU A 18 13.25 2.15 -0.58
CA LEU A 18 12.02 2.08 -1.36
C LEU A 18 12.29 1.45 -2.74
N VAL A 19 11.38 0.59 -3.19
CA VAL A 19 11.48 -0.09 -4.50
C VAL A 19 10.24 0.18 -5.32
N GLY A 20 10.41 0.50 -6.60
CA GLY A 20 9.29 0.87 -7.47
C GLY A 20 9.60 2.10 -8.30
N PRO A 21 9.16 2.16 -9.57
CA PRO A 21 9.38 3.32 -10.42
C PRO A 21 8.59 4.55 -9.94
N GLY A 22 7.50 4.36 -9.21
CA GLY A 22 6.64 5.44 -8.70
C GLY A 22 7.04 5.97 -7.32
N CYS A 23 8.09 5.44 -6.68
CA CYS A 23 8.51 5.94 -5.37
C CYS A 23 9.08 7.36 -5.39
N SER A 24 9.74 7.74 -6.48
CA SER A 24 10.18 9.13 -6.69
C SER A 24 8.98 10.07 -6.79
N ALA A 25 8.01 9.75 -7.65
CA ALA A 25 6.78 10.52 -7.80
C ALA A 25 5.98 10.58 -6.48
N TYR A 26 5.94 9.49 -5.73
CA TYR A 26 5.31 9.46 -4.41
C TYR A 26 6.01 10.40 -3.41
N ALA A 27 7.35 10.37 -3.38
CA ALA A 27 8.15 11.24 -2.51
C ALA A 27 8.05 12.71 -2.93
N GLU A 28 7.98 13.01 -4.23
CA GLU A 28 7.74 14.36 -4.76
C GLU A 28 6.35 14.89 -4.42
N ALA A 29 5.33 14.01 -4.46
CA ALA A 29 3.96 14.35 -4.07
C ALA A 29 3.81 14.48 -2.53
N ASN A 30 4.65 13.78 -1.76
CA ASN A 30 4.62 13.74 -0.30
C ASN A 30 6.00 14.02 0.32
N PRO A 31 6.60 15.21 0.06
CA PRO A 31 7.96 15.52 0.49
C PRO A 31 8.05 15.70 2.01
N SER A 32 6.93 16.01 2.66
CA SER A 32 6.79 16.15 4.11
C SER A 32 5.33 15.95 4.53
N GLY A 33 5.09 15.80 5.84
CA GLY A 33 3.75 15.61 6.39
C GLY A 33 3.42 14.15 6.73
N PRO A 34 2.18 13.86 7.15
CA PRO A 34 1.81 12.55 7.71
C PRO A 34 1.85 11.41 6.68
N ALA A 35 1.78 11.72 5.38
CA ALA A 35 1.93 10.77 4.28
C ALA A 35 3.40 10.50 3.91
N SER A 36 4.36 11.25 4.48
CA SER A 36 5.77 11.04 4.19
C SER A 36 6.26 9.74 4.82
N VAL A 37 7.09 9.03 4.09
CA VAL A 37 7.67 7.74 4.48
C VAL A 37 8.34 7.72 5.86
N GLY A 38 8.96 8.81 6.29
CA GLY A 38 9.53 8.93 7.64
C GLY A 38 8.48 9.06 8.75
N GLU A 39 7.34 9.69 8.47
CA GLU A 39 6.23 9.82 9.41
C GLU A 39 5.36 8.56 9.44
N LEU A 40 5.14 7.93 8.29
CA LEU A 40 4.44 6.64 8.19
C LEU A 40 5.15 5.56 9.02
N ALA A 41 6.49 5.58 9.07
CA ALA A 41 7.31 4.69 9.91
C ALA A 41 7.00 4.80 11.41
N LYS A 42 6.50 5.93 11.88
CA LYS A 42 6.14 6.16 13.29
C LYS A 42 4.68 5.79 13.60
N GLN A 43 3.89 5.48 12.57
CA GLN A 43 2.46 5.25 12.70
C GLN A 43 2.08 3.80 12.45
N PRO A 44 1.02 3.29 13.10
CA PRO A 44 0.48 1.98 12.80
C PRO A 44 0.00 1.89 11.35
N LEU A 45 0.04 0.68 10.77
CA LEU A 45 -0.35 0.41 9.38
C LEU A 45 -1.66 1.06 8.97
N ALA A 46 -2.70 0.92 9.79
CA ALA A 46 -4.02 1.44 9.46
C ALA A 46 -4.05 2.98 9.43
N THR A 47 -3.33 3.62 10.36
CA THR A 47 -3.21 5.09 10.39
C THR A 47 -2.35 5.59 9.22
N ALA A 48 -1.25 4.90 8.95
CA ALA A 48 -0.39 5.17 7.80
C ALA A 48 -1.21 5.14 6.49
N ALA A 49 -1.98 4.08 6.25
CA ALA A 49 -2.85 3.98 5.07
C ALA A 49 -3.87 5.13 4.97
N THR A 50 -4.44 5.60 6.09
CA THR A 50 -5.39 6.73 6.08
C THR A 50 -4.76 8.07 5.77
N ASN A 51 -3.47 8.24 6.06
CA ASN A 51 -2.77 9.50 5.82
C ASN A 51 -2.29 9.64 4.37
N VAL A 52 -2.20 8.53 3.63
CA VAL A 52 -1.80 8.55 2.23
C VAL A 52 -3.00 8.91 1.34
N PRO A 53 -2.98 10.05 0.63
CA PRO A 53 -4.14 10.53 -0.12
C PRO A 53 -4.59 9.56 -1.21
N ILE A 54 -3.64 8.89 -1.88
CA ILE A 54 -3.88 7.93 -2.96
C ILE A 54 -4.33 6.54 -2.47
N LEU A 55 -4.41 6.33 -1.14
CA LEU A 55 -4.91 5.10 -0.52
C LEU A 55 -6.24 5.33 0.20
N LYS A 56 -6.90 6.47 -0.05
CA LYS A 56 -8.09 6.88 0.70
C LYS A 56 -9.22 5.85 0.58
N THR A 57 -9.42 5.26 -0.60
CA THR A 57 -10.46 4.24 -0.80
C THR A 57 -10.18 2.97 0.01
N LEU A 58 -8.93 2.49 0.00
CA LEU A 58 -8.49 1.35 0.79
C LEU A 58 -8.62 1.64 2.29
N ALA A 59 -8.18 2.81 2.72
CA ALA A 59 -8.26 3.23 4.11
C ALA A 59 -9.71 3.27 4.60
N GLN A 60 -10.64 3.72 3.76
CA GLN A 60 -12.07 3.66 4.05
C GLN A 60 -12.57 2.21 4.17
N ALA A 61 -12.11 1.30 3.32
CA ALA A 61 -12.45 -0.11 3.40
C ALA A 61 -11.97 -0.76 4.71
N VAL A 62 -10.72 -0.53 5.09
CA VAL A 62 -10.12 -1.10 6.31
C VAL A 62 -10.74 -0.51 7.58
N SER A 63 -11.08 0.77 7.57
CA SER A 63 -11.68 1.48 8.71
C SER A 63 -13.19 1.31 8.84
N GLY A 64 -13.82 0.56 7.94
CA GLY A 64 -15.27 0.36 7.92
C GLY A 64 -16.07 1.58 7.46
N LYS A 65 -15.41 2.60 6.90
CA LYS A 65 -16.11 3.72 6.25
C LYS A 65 -16.71 3.33 4.90
N LEU A 66 -16.10 2.38 4.19
CA LEU A 66 -16.65 1.85 2.93
C LEU A 66 -17.77 0.84 3.21
N ASN A 67 -17.57 -0.01 4.22
CA ASN A 67 -18.56 -0.98 4.69
C ASN A 67 -18.49 -1.06 6.22
N PRO A 68 -19.54 -0.67 6.95
CA PRO A 68 -19.53 -0.62 8.42
C PRO A 68 -19.33 -1.99 9.09
N ASP A 69 -19.58 -3.09 8.38
CA ASP A 69 -19.42 -4.44 8.90
C ASP A 69 -17.94 -4.92 8.85
N VAL A 70 -17.04 -4.16 8.22
CA VAL A 70 -15.63 -4.53 8.05
C VAL A 70 -14.73 -3.52 8.75
N ASN A 71 -14.15 -3.91 9.89
CA ASN A 71 -13.19 -3.09 10.60
C ASN A 71 -11.92 -3.89 10.94
N LEU A 72 -10.88 -3.68 10.16
CA LEU A 72 -9.60 -4.36 10.32
C LEU A 72 -8.53 -3.46 10.94
N VAL A 73 -8.84 -2.22 11.31
CA VAL A 73 -7.88 -1.28 11.91
C VAL A 73 -7.23 -1.87 13.14
N ASN A 74 -8.02 -2.42 14.06
CA ASN A 74 -7.49 -3.03 15.28
C ASN A 74 -6.64 -4.27 14.98
N THR A 75 -7.06 -5.12 14.05
CA THR A 75 -6.31 -6.32 13.65
C THR A 75 -4.97 -5.94 13.05
N LEU A 76 -4.96 -4.99 12.11
CA LEU A 76 -3.77 -4.52 11.42
C LEU A 76 -2.82 -3.75 12.34
N ASN A 77 -3.27 -3.22 13.47
CA ASN A 77 -2.43 -2.52 14.44
C ASN A 77 -1.79 -3.46 15.48
N ASN A 78 -2.36 -4.64 15.72
CA ASN A 78 -1.92 -5.56 16.77
C ASN A 78 -0.90 -6.62 16.30
N GLY A 79 -0.50 -6.62 15.03
CA GLY A 79 0.40 -7.63 14.47
C GLY A 79 1.38 -7.07 13.45
N GLN A 80 2.30 -7.93 13.00
CA GLN A 80 3.24 -7.60 11.94
C GLN A 80 2.72 -8.06 10.58
N TYR A 81 2.55 -7.12 9.67
CA TYR A 81 1.93 -7.39 8.39
C TYR A 81 2.66 -6.73 7.23
N THR A 82 2.33 -7.18 6.03
CA THR A 82 2.72 -6.53 4.79
C THR A 82 1.45 -6.22 4.02
N LEU A 83 1.19 -4.94 3.77
CA LEU A 83 0.00 -4.50 3.07
C LEU A 83 0.35 -4.17 1.63
N PHE A 84 -0.22 -4.92 0.70
CA PHE A 84 -0.31 -4.52 -0.69
C PHE A 84 -1.48 -3.56 -0.83
N ALA A 85 -1.20 -2.26 -0.89
CA ALA A 85 -2.20 -1.22 -0.89
C ALA A 85 -2.53 -0.79 -2.33
N PRO A 86 -3.69 -1.18 -2.88
CA PRO A 86 -4.12 -0.65 -4.18
C PRO A 86 -4.34 0.85 -4.08
N THR A 87 -3.77 1.55 -5.05
CA THR A 87 -3.98 3.00 -5.25
C THR A 87 -5.41 3.30 -5.66
N ASP A 88 -5.85 4.53 -5.47
CA ASP A 88 -7.18 4.96 -5.94
C ASP A 88 -7.33 4.77 -7.47
N ASP A 89 -6.24 4.89 -8.25
CA ASP A 89 -6.22 4.52 -9.67
C ASP A 89 -6.50 3.03 -9.91
N ALA A 90 -5.99 2.15 -9.04
CA ALA A 90 -6.29 0.73 -9.07
C ALA A 90 -7.78 0.44 -8.83
N PHE A 91 -8.39 1.17 -7.88
CA PHE A 91 -9.83 1.10 -7.65
C PHE A 91 -10.63 1.68 -8.82
N ALA A 92 -10.13 2.74 -9.46
CA ALA A 92 -10.77 3.34 -10.63
C ALA A 92 -10.78 2.41 -11.86
N LYS A 93 -9.83 1.44 -11.93
CA LYS A 93 -9.86 0.36 -12.93
C LYS A 93 -10.95 -0.67 -12.69
N LEU A 94 -11.53 -0.75 -11.48
CA LEU A 94 -12.63 -1.65 -11.20
C LEU A 94 -13.96 -1.07 -11.70
N ASP A 95 -14.82 -1.94 -12.22
CA ASP A 95 -16.17 -1.55 -12.59
C ASP A 95 -16.97 -1.09 -11.37
N ALA A 96 -17.86 -0.11 -11.57
CA ALA A 96 -18.73 0.41 -10.51
C ALA A 96 -19.55 -0.71 -9.83
N ALA A 97 -19.96 -1.74 -10.58
CA ALA A 97 -20.66 -2.90 -10.04
C ALA A 97 -19.81 -3.69 -9.03
N THR A 98 -18.51 -3.81 -9.28
CA THR A 98 -17.57 -4.45 -8.34
C THR A 98 -17.41 -3.60 -7.10
N VAL A 99 -17.23 -2.28 -7.27
CA VAL A 99 -17.11 -1.33 -6.14
C VAL A 99 -18.37 -1.34 -5.27
N ASP A 100 -19.56 -1.39 -5.87
CA ASP A 100 -20.82 -1.47 -5.12
C ASP A 100 -21.02 -2.83 -4.45
N LYS A 101 -20.55 -3.93 -5.06
CA LYS A 101 -20.43 -5.22 -4.38
C LYS A 101 -19.55 -5.13 -3.15
N LEU A 102 -18.39 -4.46 -3.23
CA LEU A 102 -17.51 -4.30 -2.06
C LEU A 102 -18.15 -3.53 -0.90
N LYS A 103 -19.04 -2.59 -1.20
CA LYS A 103 -19.79 -1.82 -0.18
C LYS A 103 -20.91 -2.64 0.47
N THR A 104 -21.49 -3.59 -0.25
CA THR A 104 -22.65 -4.38 0.20
C THR A 104 -22.27 -5.75 0.73
N ASP A 105 -21.20 -6.35 0.23
CA ASP A 105 -20.69 -7.67 0.59
C ASP A 105 -19.47 -7.54 1.51
N SER A 106 -19.75 -7.57 2.82
CA SER A 106 -18.72 -7.49 3.86
C SER A 106 -17.82 -8.72 3.90
N ALA A 107 -18.32 -9.89 3.54
CA ALA A 107 -17.53 -11.12 3.47
C ALA A 107 -16.50 -11.03 2.34
N LEU A 108 -16.93 -10.60 1.16
CA LEU A 108 -16.04 -10.38 0.02
C LEU A 108 -15.02 -9.28 0.30
N LEU A 109 -15.45 -8.15 0.87
CA LEU A 109 -14.54 -7.06 1.22
C LEU A 109 -13.49 -7.52 2.24
N THR A 110 -13.91 -8.21 3.30
CA THR A 110 -12.99 -8.77 4.29
C THR A 110 -11.98 -9.70 3.62
N LYS A 111 -12.46 -10.62 2.77
CA LYS A 111 -11.61 -11.56 2.03
C LYS A 111 -10.56 -10.83 1.18
N ILE A 112 -10.97 -9.81 0.42
CA ILE A 112 -10.07 -9.00 -0.40
C ILE A 112 -9.07 -8.24 0.45
N LEU A 113 -9.49 -7.59 1.54
CA LEU A 113 -8.59 -6.89 2.44
C LEU A 113 -7.56 -7.85 3.06
N THR A 114 -7.99 -9.03 3.52
CA THR A 114 -7.08 -10.05 4.06
C THR A 114 -6.18 -10.67 3.00
N TYR A 115 -6.58 -10.66 1.72
CA TYR A 115 -5.75 -11.14 0.60
C TYR A 115 -4.65 -10.12 0.24
N HIS A 116 -4.91 -8.83 0.43
CA HIS A 116 -3.89 -7.79 0.31
C HIS A 116 -2.94 -7.74 1.51
N VAL A 117 -3.28 -8.42 2.61
CA VAL A 117 -2.49 -8.44 3.83
C VAL A 117 -1.73 -9.75 3.91
N VAL A 118 -0.41 -9.67 3.84
CA VAL A 118 0.49 -10.79 4.09
C VAL A 118 0.90 -10.80 5.56
N SER A 119 0.92 -11.99 6.16
CA SER A 119 1.41 -12.16 7.52
C SER A 119 2.93 -12.04 7.56
N GLY A 120 3.44 -11.21 8.44
CA GLY A 120 4.87 -10.92 8.55
C GLY A 120 5.28 -9.65 7.82
N GLN A 121 6.44 -9.11 8.24
CA GLN A 121 6.99 -7.89 7.68
C GLN A 121 8.01 -8.25 6.59
N VAL A 122 7.55 -8.29 5.35
CA VAL A 122 8.37 -8.61 4.19
C VAL A 122 8.98 -7.32 3.68
N GLY A 123 10.30 -7.23 3.78
CA GLY A 123 11.07 -6.14 3.19
C GLY A 123 11.20 -6.29 1.67
N PRO A 124 11.54 -5.21 0.96
CA PRO A 124 11.65 -5.23 -0.50
C PRO A 124 12.75 -6.17 -1.00
N ASP A 125 13.77 -6.43 -0.18
CA ASP A 125 14.82 -7.40 -0.46
C ASP A 125 14.33 -8.86 -0.42
N GLN A 126 13.22 -9.12 0.29
CA GLN A 126 12.64 -10.44 0.49
C GLN A 126 11.23 -10.55 -0.11
N ILE A 127 10.77 -9.53 -0.84
CA ILE A 127 9.45 -9.51 -1.43
C ILE A 127 9.34 -10.48 -2.60
N ALA A 128 10.45 -10.84 -3.25
CA ALA A 128 10.44 -11.86 -4.29
C ALA A 128 10.01 -13.23 -3.74
N GLY A 129 9.09 -13.90 -4.42
CA GLY A 129 8.65 -15.25 -4.09
C GLY A 129 7.16 -15.34 -3.75
N SER A 130 6.77 -16.48 -3.18
CA SER A 130 5.38 -16.74 -2.77
C SER A 130 5.19 -16.37 -1.30
N HIS A 131 4.19 -15.54 -1.01
CA HIS A 131 3.87 -15.07 0.34
C HIS A 131 2.47 -15.49 0.74
N LYS A 132 2.32 -16.07 1.94
CA LYS A 132 1.01 -16.47 2.45
C LYS A 132 0.25 -15.24 3.00
N THR A 133 -0.92 -15.00 2.44
CA THR A 133 -1.83 -13.93 2.90
C THR A 133 -2.57 -14.35 4.17
N VAL A 134 -3.14 -13.38 4.89
CA VAL A 134 -4.01 -13.63 6.05
C VAL A 134 -5.29 -14.35 5.63
N GLU A 135 -5.74 -14.15 4.40
CA GLU A 135 -6.88 -14.86 3.83
C GLU A 135 -6.61 -16.38 3.69
N GLY A 136 -5.34 -16.75 3.51
CA GLY A 136 -4.88 -18.14 3.46
C GLY A 136 -4.31 -18.55 2.10
N GLN A 137 -4.72 -17.86 1.02
CA GLN A 137 -4.12 -18.02 -0.30
C GLN A 137 -2.74 -17.36 -0.40
N ASP A 138 -1.91 -17.85 -1.32
CA ASP A 138 -0.57 -17.31 -1.53
C ASP A 138 -0.58 -16.26 -2.66
N VAL A 139 0.20 -15.19 -2.47
CA VAL A 139 0.47 -14.18 -3.49
C VAL A 139 1.89 -14.37 -4.00
N THR A 140 2.03 -14.53 -5.30
CA THR A 140 3.35 -14.63 -5.94
C THR A 140 3.79 -13.23 -6.33
N VAL A 141 4.92 -12.79 -5.81
CA VAL A 141 5.57 -11.55 -6.23
C VAL A 141 6.80 -11.90 -7.06
N THR A 142 6.83 -11.40 -8.28
CA THR A 142 7.91 -11.60 -9.24
C THR A 142 8.43 -10.25 -9.68
N GLY A 143 9.74 -10.12 -9.87
CA GLY A 143 10.33 -8.84 -10.23
C GLY A 143 11.78 -8.72 -9.82
N SER A 144 12.39 -7.61 -10.20
CA SER A 144 13.76 -7.28 -9.81
C SER A 144 14.00 -5.77 -9.89
N GLY A 145 14.86 -5.28 -9.00
CA GLY A 145 15.19 -3.85 -8.93
C GLY A 145 13.98 -2.99 -8.57
N ASN A 146 13.52 -2.20 -9.54
CA ASN A 146 12.36 -1.32 -9.38
C ASN A 146 11.07 -1.94 -9.95
N ASP A 147 11.16 -2.96 -10.80
CA ASP A 147 9.99 -3.54 -11.48
C ASP A 147 9.51 -4.78 -10.73
N TRP A 148 8.59 -4.57 -9.79
CA TRP A 148 7.92 -5.64 -9.05
C TRP A 148 6.49 -5.85 -9.52
N LYS A 149 6.07 -7.10 -9.63
CA LYS A 149 4.72 -7.51 -10.00
C LYS A 149 4.16 -8.49 -8.99
N VAL A 150 2.95 -8.25 -8.54
CA VAL A 150 2.17 -9.13 -7.69
C VAL A 150 1.14 -9.88 -8.54
N ASN A 151 1.13 -11.19 -8.39
CA ASN A 151 0.27 -12.14 -9.10
C ASN A 151 0.33 -11.99 -10.63
N ASN A 152 1.50 -11.61 -11.16
CA ASN A 152 1.78 -11.31 -12.57
C ASN A 152 0.87 -10.24 -13.23
N SER A 153 -0.01 -9.60 -12.48
CA SER A 153 -1.09 -8.74 -13.00
C SER A 153 -1.09 -7.35 -12.38
N SER A 154 -0.61 -7.21 -11.14
CA SER A 154 -0.50 -5.92 -10.45
C SER A 154 0.95 -5.49 -10.42
N SER A 155 1.25 -4.26 -10.83
CA SER A 155 2.60 -3.71 -10.73
C SER A 155 2.73 -2.93 -9.42
N VAL A 156 3.85 -3.10 -8.73
CA VAL A 156 4.17 -2.30 -7.54
C VAL A 156 4.66 -0.94 -8.01
N VAL A 157 3.85 0.08 -7.73
CA VAL A 157 4.18 1.47 -8.02
C VAL A 157 5.25 1.95 -7.05
N CYS A 158 5.03 1.71 -5.76
CA CYS A 158 6.01 2.02 -4.73
C CYS A 158 5.92 1.08 -3.54
N GLY A 159 7.03 0.44 -3.19
CA GLY A 159 7.15 -0.56 -2.15
C GLY A 159 8.24 -0.26 -1.15
N GLY A 160 8.24 -1.00 -0.05
CA GLY A 160 9.25 -0.85 1.00
C GLY A 160 8.97 0.29 1.98
N ILE A 161 7.76 0.86 1.99
CA ILE A 161 7.38 1.88 2.97
C ILE A 161 7.16 1.18 4.32
N LYS A 162 8.13 1.32 5.23
CA LYS A 162 8.00 0.78 6.58
C LYS A 162 7.07 1.67 7.39
N THR A 163 6.16 1.02 8.12
CA THR A 163 5.31 1.61 9.15
C THR A 163 5.73 1.08 10.51
N ALA A 164 5.11 1.54 11.60
CA ALA A 164 5.48 1.13 12.95
C ALA A 164 5.42 -0.39 13.16
N ASN A 165 4.50 -1.07 12.47
CA ASN A 165 4.26 -2.50 12.64
C ASN A 165 4.12 -3.27 11.31
N ALA A 166 4.25 -2.64 10.16
CA ALA A 166 4.05 -3.29 8.87
C ALA A 166 4.89 -2.68 7.74
N THR A 167 4.89 -3.33 6.57
CA THR A 167 5.44 -2.74 5.33
C THR A 167 4.32 -2.52 4.32
N VAL A 168 4.29 -1.35 3.68
CA VAL A 168 3.29 -0.98 2.67
C VAL A 168 3.91 -1.05 1.27
N TYR A 169 3.17 -1.66 0.35
CA TYR A 169 3.47 -1.78 -1.07
C TYR A 169 2.29 -1.26 -1.89
N LEU A 170 2.46 -0.09 -2.48
CA LEU A 170 1.50 0.51 -3.38
C LEU A 170 1.49 -0.26 -4.69
N ILE A 171 0.30 -0.70 -5.09
CA ILE A 171 0.07 -1.39 -6.34
C ILE A 171 -0.91 -0.63 -7.23
N ASP A 172 -0.77 -0.80 -8.54
CA ASP A 172 -1.59 -0.12 -9.54
C ASP A 172 -2.90 -0.87 -9.87
N THR A 173 -3.11 -2.05 -9.31
CA THR A 173 -4.22 -2.96 -9.63
C THR A 173 -4.69 -3.66 -8.36
N VAL A 174 -6.00 -3.82 -8.19
CA VAL A 174 -6.57 -4.49 -7.01
C VAL A 174 -6.40 -6.00 -7.13
N LEU A 175 -5.84 -6.64 -6.09
CA LEU A 175 -5.71 -8.08 -6.01
C LEU A 175 -7.04 -8.72 -5.64
N MET A 176 -7.63 -9.45 -6.58
CA MET A 176 -8.81 -10.26 -6.30
C MET A 176 -8.39 -11.69 -5.94
N PRO A 177 -8.85 -12.24 -4.81
CA PRO A 177 -8.57 -13.63 -4.46
C PRO A 177 -9.22 -14.55 -5.50
N PRO A 178 -8.57 -15.65 -5.90
CA PRO A 178 -9.19 -16.66 -6.75
C PRO A 178 -10.43 -17.20 -6.03
N MET A 179 -11.58 -17.17 -6.72
CA MET A 179 -12.87 -17.67 -6.23
C MET A 179 -12.97 -19.18 -6.40
#